data_AF-A0A674AHD4-F1
#
_entry.id   AF-A0A674AHD4-F1
#
_cell.length_a   1.000
_cell.length_b   1.000
_cell.length_c   1.000
_cell.angle_alpha   90.00
_cell.angle_beta   90.00
_cell.angle_gamma   90.00
#
_symmetry.space_group_name_H-M   'P 1'
#
loop_
_entity.id
_entity.type
_entity.pdbx_description
1 polymer ?
#
loop_
_entity_poly.entity_id
_entity_poly.type
_entity_poly.pdbx_seq_one_letter_code
_entity_poly.pdbx_strand_id
1 'polypeptide(L)'
;MASVSCPLQRTFSRPATSPVLCPERLWVLSVQRYGRDRGFSLYFPQNISSSDSLYDATLTDGDCRLRVTLDPSLNRLVERNVFRCGAQLRHVTFSPGESVGEEEEGGGGGRRTYRLVSVEVAGDGGGEGGMEGLTPGVEPERLPWYGAQPDPERDPGSHPADPALTPGPVHLERAQAPSLLPLRARRSCYLPLWNNQDYSGPAWRETPNAEYSEDSDQDVEDVRATVTLAELQEDFLSRKGGATARRGVARGVLVVRVLNKSRVMYYGKSDSNCLCPYKAVLEVCDVSGCVCVCVLWNSVCVSWYGRLRPGQVLKTRGFRVKESYDTRDHQHIEISLNSRNPSAEISIVPEFSLSAEVRLLCPSYSFCNGTGLLSCPHGNICDVIGLVVFSGRPERIRSKDGQGKELLEYRWLRLEDGTSDQPIMIKLFSTSQPETHNKILPLSVVVCTRLQMVRDSSCCYLTNTTYTQIYCTGSGHHSVMPYRKLRPVRQFVQWLRSVDDRQVLSRAVVGGYFIYPPPPVSLDAYAKNRKGMTVPAEGGRSLSGRLSDFSTERDATSVSRQPSPWLLTAVKERRTSV
;
A
#
# COMPACT_ATOMS: atom_id res chain seq x y z
N MET A 1 17.12 23.06 -39.89
CA MET A 1 17.05 21.59 -40.11
C MET A 1 16.43 20.96 -38.87
N ALA A 2 15.14 20.62 -38.92
CA ALA A 2 14.42 20.03 -37.80
C ALA A 2 14.44 18.49 -37.86
N SER A 3 14.87 17.89 -36.75
CA SER A 3 14.33 16.69 -36.10
C SER A 3 15.41 15.68 -35.70
N VAL A 4 15.97 15.86 -34.51
CA VAL A 4 16.38 14.70 -33.72
C VAL A 4 15.07 14.08 -33.23
N SER A 5 14.45 13.25 -34.08
CA SER A 5 13.25 12.52 -33.69
C SER A 5 13.66 11.41 -32.73
N CYS A 6 13.12 11.43 -31.52
CA CYS A 6 13.44 10.42 -30.52
C CYS A 6 12.93 9.03 -30.97
N PRO A 7 13.49 7.91 -30.45
CA PRO A 7 13.08 6.56 -30.84
C PRO A 7 11.56 6.30 -30.79
N LEU A 8 10.87 6.79 -29.76
CA LEU A 8 9.41 6.68 -29.65
C LEU A 8 8.69 7.51 -30.74
N GLN A 9 9.18 8.71 -31.07
CA GLN A 9 8.65 9.52 -32.18
C GLN A 9 8.84 8.84 -33.53
N ARG A 10 9.99 8.22 -33.78
CA ARG A 10 10.21 7.45 -35.02
C ARG A 10 9.28 6.25 -35.11
N THR A 11 9.14 5.53 -34.00
CA THR A 11 8.24 4.36 -33.89
C THR A 11 6.79 4.73 -34.23
N PHE A 12 6.29 5.86 -33.73
CA PHE A 12 4.88 6.25 -33.90
C PHE A 12 4.65 7.36 -34.93
N SER A 13 5.66 7.65 -35.76
CA SER A 13 5.63 8.69 -36.79
C SER A 13 4.53 8.48 -37.83
N ARG A 14 4.09 7.23 -38.02
CA ARG A 14 2.98 6.86 -38.91
C ARG A 14 1.78 6.39 -38.08
N PRO A 15 0.55 6.80 -38.40
CA PRO A 15 -0.64 6.21 -37.83
C PRO A 15 -0.66 4.72 -38.19
N ALA A 16 -0.40 3.87 -37.20
CA ALA A 16 -0.44 2.43 -37.39
C ALA A 16 -1.83 1.92 -37.02
N THR A 17 -2.40 1.09 -37.89
CA THR A 17 -3.59 0.26 -37.61
C THR A 17 -3.18 -1.16 -37.19
N SER A 18 -1.89 -1.48 -37.30
CA SER A 18 -1.28 -2.77 -36.95
C SER A 18 -0.24 -2.61 -35.84
N PRO A 19 0.19 -3.71 -35.19
CA PRO A 19 1.28 -3.66 -34.24
C PRO A 19 2.58 -3.12 -34.86
N VAL A 20 3.29 -2.27 -34.11
CA VAL A 20 4.54 -1.62 -34.52
C VAL A 20 5.68 -2.08 -33.62
N LEU A 21 6.79 -2.48 -34.23
CA LEU A 21 8.02 -2.82 -33.55
C LEU A 21 8.87 -1.56 -33.31
N CYS A 22 9.25 -1.32 -32.06
CA CYS A 22 10.33 -0.41 -31.69
C CYS A 22 11.64 -1.21 -31.64
N PRO A 23 12.57 -1.00 -32.58
CA PRO A 23 13.85 -1.70 -32.60
C PRO A 23 14.84 -1.19 -31.55
N GLU A 24 14.65 0.03 -31.04
CA GLU A 24 15.52 0.61 -30.02
C GLU A 24 15.26 0.05 -28.61
N ARG A 25 16.22 0.30 -27.73
CA ARG A 25 16.14 -0.08 -26.32
C ARG A 25 15.23 0.89 -25.59
N LEU A 26 14.36 0.35 -24.73
CA LEU A 26 13.54 1.14 -23.81
C LEU A 26 13.84 0.73 -22.37
N TRP A 27 13.48 1.57 -21.41
CA TRP A 27 13.59 1.30 -19.98
C TRP A 27 12.26 1.44 -19.29
N VAL A 28 11.99 0.56 -18.33
CA VAL A 28 10.80 0.62 -17.48
C VAL A 28 11.04 1.63 -16.36
N LEU A 29 10.28 2.73 -16.35
CA LEU A 29 10.29 3.74 -15.29
C LEU A 29 9.37 3.35 -14.13
N SER A 30 8.23 2.74 -14.43
CA SER A 30 7.27 2.32 -13.40
C SER A 30 6.36 1.21 -13.90
N VAL A 31 5.85 0.42 -12.96
CA VAL A 31 4.82 -0.60 -13.19
C VAL A 31 3.74 -0.40 -12.14
N GLN A 32 2.50 -0.25 -12.58
CA GLN A 32 1.35 0.05 -11.73
C GLN A 32 0.28 -1.02 -11.92
N ARG A 33 -0.14 -1.66 -10.83
CA ARG A 33 -1.12 -2.76 -10.85
C ARG A 33 -2.53 -2.23 -10.57
N TYR A 34 -3.55 -2.73 -11.25
CA TYR A 34 -4.94 -2.42 -10.94
C TYR A 34 -5.85 -3.64 -11.19
N GLY A 35 -7.02 -3.66 -10.55
CA GLY A 35 -7.96 -4.76 -10.71
C GLY A 35 -8.85 -4.58 -11.94
N ARG A 36 -9.07 -5.66 -12.70
CA ARG A 36 -10.01 -5.67 -13.83
C ARG A 36 -11.45 -5.34 -13.40
N ASP A 37 -12.26 -4.83 -14.31
CA ASP A 37 -13.68 -4.50 -14.12
C ASP A 37 -14.55 -5.13 -15.23
N ARG A 38 -15.84 -4.79 -15.30
CA ARG A 38 -16.74 -5.33 -16.33
C ARG A 38 -16.33 -4.96 -17.76
N GLY A 39 -15.57 -3.88 -17.94
CA GLY A 39 -15.08 -3.44 -19.25
C GLY A 39 -13.88 -4.24 -19.75
N PHE A 40 -13.30 -5.11 -18.94
CA PHE A 40 -12.09 -5.86 -19.28
C PHE A 40 -12.17 -6.62 -20.61
N SER A 41 -13.27 -7.33 -20.87
CA SER A 41 -13.44 -8.13 -22.09
C SER A 41 -13.50 -7.28 -23.35
N LEU A 42 -13.86 -6.00 -23.25
CA LEU A 42 -13.83 -5.06 -24.39
C LEU A 42 -12.40 -4.76 -24.81
N TYR A 43 -11.50 -4.60 -23.84
CA TYR A 43 -10.10 -4.26 -24.13
C TYR A 43 -9.26 -5.49 -24.47
N PHE A 44 -9.58 -6.66 -23.90
CA PHE A 44 -8.77 -7.88 -24.02
C PHE A 44 -9.62 -9.12 -24.35
N PRO A 45 -10.28 -9.17 -25.53
CA PRO A 45 -11.19 -10.26 -25.89
C PRO A 45 -10.50 -11.63 -26.00
N GLN A 46 -9.20 -11.65 -26.32
CA GLN A 46 -8.43 -12.91 -26.43
C GLN A 46 -7.88 -13.41 -25.08
N ASN A 47 -8.01 -12.62 -24.01
CA ASN A 47 -7.42 -12.90 -22.70
C ASN A 47 -8.48 -12.87 -21.58
N ILE A 48 -9.73 -13.23 -21.87
CA ILE A 48 -10.86 -13.17 -20.91
C ILE A 48 -10.59 -14.01 -19.64
N SER A 49 -9.88 -15.13 -19.78
CA SER A 49 -9.49 -16.06 -18.72
C SER A 49 -8.20 -15.67 -17.98
N SER A 50 -7.61 -14.51 -18.28
CA SER A 50 -6.37 -14.05 -17.66
C SER A 50 -6.55 -13.59 -16.20
N SER A 51 -5.44 -13.16 -15.58
CA SER A 51 -5.36 -12.73 -14.18
C SER A 51 -6.39 -11.65 -13.81
N ASP A 52 -6.80 -11.61 -12.54
CA ASP A 52 -7.62 -10.52 -12.00
C ASP A 52 -6.87 -9.17 -11.93
N SER A 53 -5.55 -9.20 -12.15
CA SER A 53 -4.68 -8.03 -12.16
C SER A 53 -4.29 -7.62 -13.57
N LEU A 54 -4.33 -6.31 -13.81
CA LEU A 54 -3.85 -5.62 -15.00
C LEU A 54 -2.71 -4.68 -14.62
N TYR A 55 -1.92 -4.30 -15.61
CA TYR A 55 -0.73 -3.50 -15.38
C TYR A 55 -0.61 -2.40 -16.43
N ASP A 56 -0.34 -1.19 -15.95
CA ASP A 56 0.17 -0.11 -16.77
C ASP A 56 1.66 0.07 -16.47
N ALA A 57 2.43 0.47 -17.48
CA ALA A 57 3.83 0.79 -17.34
C ALA A 57 4.15 2.15 -17.93
N THR A 58 5.14 2.81 -17.35
CA THR A 58 5.77 3.97 -17.96
C THR A 58 7.11 3.53 -18.52
N LEU A 59 7.31 3.74 -19.82
CA LEU A 59 8.54 3.42 -20.55
C LEU A 59 9.24 4.70 -20.96
N THR A 60 10.55 4.63 -21.16
CA THR A 60 11.33 5.72 -21.75
C THR A 60 12.35 5.21 -22.76
N ASP A 61 12.63 6.00 -23.78
CA ASP A 61 13.76 5.88 -24.68
C ASP A 61 14.99 6.72 -24.24
N GLY A 62 14.85 7.48 -23.15
CA GLY A 62 15.84 8.45 -22.66
C GLY A 62 15.52 9.90 -23.03
N ASP A 63 14.67 10.14 -24.04
CA ASP A 63 14.31 11.48 -24.52
C ASP A 63 12.90 11.88 -24.09
N CYS A 64 11.98 10.92 -24.06
CA CYS A 64 10.62 11.11 -23.59
C CYS A 64 10.11 9.90 -22.81
N ARG A 65 8.95 10.06 -22.18
CA ARG A 65 8.25 8.98 -21.48
C ARG A 65 6.90 8.69 -22.12
N LEU A 66 6.56 7.41 -22.19
CA LEU A 66 5.31 6.91 -22.74
C LEU A 66 4.63 6.00 -21.71
N ARG A 67 3.33 6.20 -21.52
CA ARG A 67 2.52 5.31 -20.70
C ARG A 67 1.79 4.30 -21.57
N VAL A 68 1.87 3.04 -21.18
CA VAL A 68 1.29 1.91 -21.93
C VAL A 68 0.56 0.96 -21.00
N THR A 69 -0.44 0.25 -21.52
CA THR A 69 -1.02 -0.92 -20.84
C THR A 69 -0.31 -2.19 -21.28
N LEU A 70 -0.06 -3.11 -20.37
CA LEU A 70 0.50 -4.42 -20.69
C LEU A 70 -0.60 -5.36 -21.17
N ASP A 71 -0.34 -6.09 -22.24
CA ASP A 71 -1.17 -7.22 -22.61
C ASP A 71 -1.12 -8.30 -21.50
N PRO A 72 -2.26 -8.91 -21.10
CA PRO A 72 -2.29 -9.90 -20.04
C PRO A 72 -1.37 -11.11 -20.24
N SER A 73 -0.98 -11.42 -21.49
CA SER A 73 0.04 -12.44 -21.78
C SER A 73 1.40 -12.15 -21.14
N LEU A 74 1.72 -10.87 -20.91
CA LEU A 74 2.97 -10.41 -20.29
C LEU A 74 2.91 -10.35 -18.76
N ASN A 75 1.75 -10.54 -18.14
CA ASN A 75 1.58 -10.43 -16.69
C ASN A 75 2.55 -11.32 -15.90
N ARG A 76 2.88 -12.51 -16.43
CA ARG A 76 3.84 -13.43 -15.81
C ARG A 76 5.23 -12.82 -15.64
N LEU A 77 5.65 -11.92 -16.52
CA LEU A 77 6.93 -11.21 -16.40
C LEU A 77 6.92 -10.27 -15.20
N VAL A 78 5.80 -9.57 -14.96
CA VAL A 78 5.64 -8.70 -13.78
C VAL A 78 5.55 -9.55 -12.51
N GLU A 79 4.75 -10.61 -12.52
CA GLU A 79 4.53 -11.48 -11.37
C GLU A 79 5.81 -12.19 -10.88
N ARG A 80 6.71 -12.49 -11.82
CA ARG A 80 8.06 -13.05 -11.57
C ARG A 80 9.13 -11.98 -11.32
N ASN A 81 8.75 -10.70 -11.26
CA ASN A 81 9.66 -9.57 -11.07
C ASN A 81 10.76 -9.47 -12.17
N VAL A 82 10.47 -9.93 -13.38
CA VAL A 82 11.33 -9.80 -14.56
C VAL A 82 11.06 -8.46 -15.24
N PHE A 83 9.79 -8.14 -15.52
CA PHE A 83 9.38 -6.81 -15.98
C PHE A 83 9.18 -5.91 -14.76
N ARG A 84 10.21 -5.16 -14.40
CA ARG A 84 10.27 -4.32 -13.19
C ARG A 84 10.87 -2.95 -13.50
N CYS A 85 10.69 -1.98 -12.61
CA CYS A 85 11.38 -0.69 -12.71
C CYS A 85 12.90 -0.90 -12.86
N GLY A 86 13.51 -0.14 -13.77
CA GLY A 86 14.92 -0.26 -14.14
C GLY A 86 15.22 -1.31 -15.22
N ALA A 87 14.26 -2.20 -15.55
CA ALA A 87 14.49 -3.22 -16.57
C ALA A 87 14.68 -2.60 -17.97
N GLN A 88 15.66 -3.11 -18.71
CA GLN A 88 15.88 -2.78 -20.12
C GLN A 88 15.07 -3.72 -21.01
N LEU A 89 14.38 -3.13 -21.98
CA LEU A 89 13.50 -3.79 -22.93
C LEU A 89 14.11 -3.72 -24.34
N ARG A 90 13.91 -4.79 -25.11
CA ARG A 90 14.28 -4.91 -26.53
C ARG A 90 13.14 -5.55 -27.31
N HIS A 91 13.16 -5.36 -28.63
CA HIS A 91 12.16 -5.91 -29.55
C HIS A 91 10.74 -5.64 -29.07
N VAL A 92 10.48 -4.36 -28.74
CA VAL A 92 9.26 -3.95 -28.06
C VAL A 92 8.17 -3.75 -29.10
N THR A 93 7.12 -4.56 -29.07
CA THR A 93 5.99 -4.43 -29.99
C THR A 93 4.81 -3.76 -29.30
N PHE A 94 4.34 -2.67 -29.89
CA PHE A 94 3.16 -1.93 -29.45
C PHE A 94 1.99 -2.19 -30.37
N SER A 95 0.78 -2.31 -29.83
CA SER A 95 -0.45 -2.19 -30.61
C SER A 95 -1.14 -0.86 -30.28
N PRO A 96 -1.72 -0.17 -31.28
CA PRO A 96 -2.62 0.95 -31.02
C PRO A 96 -3.75 0.52 -30.09
N GLY A 97 -4.08 1.38 -29.15
CA GLY A 97 -5.20 1.17 -28.25
C GLY A 97 -6.50 1.60 -28.89
N GLU A 98 -7.50 0.73 -28.92
CA GLU A 98 -8.86 1.13 -29.23
C GLU A 98 -9.35 2.11 -28.16
N SER A 99 -9.70 3.33 -28.57
CA SER A 99 -10.45 4.28 -27.77
C SER A 99 -11.91 3.85 -27.81
N VAL A 100 -12.39 3.17 -26.78
CA VAL A 100 -13.82 2.90 -26.61
C VAL A 100 -14.41 4.16 -25.96
N GLY A 101 -15.34 4.80 -26.67
CA GLY A 101 -15.85 6.13 -26.36
C GLY A 101 -16.38 6.31 -24.94
N GLU A 102 -15.89 7.36 -24.29
CA GLU A 102 -16.79 8.32 -23.66
C GLU A 102 -16.73 9.53 -24.59
N GLU A 103 -17.86 9.86 -25.21
CA GLU A 103 -18.04 11.17 -25.82
C GLU A 103 -17.88 12.17 -24.67
N GLU A 104 -16.67 12.72 -24.50
CA GLU A 104 -16.56 14.03 -23.89
C GLU A 104 -17.34 14.96 -24.84
N GLU A 105 -18.49 15.47 -24.38
CA GLU A 105 -19.17 16.58 -25.03
C GLU A 105 -18.21 17.77 -25.06
N GLY A 106 -17.45 17.86 -26.15
CA GLY A 106 -16.40 18.85 -26.36
C GLY A 106 -15.36 18.29 -27.32
N GLY A 107 -15.54 18.52 -28.63
CA GLY A 107 -14.64 18.01 -29.66
C GLY A 107 -13.19 18.45 -29.48
N GLY A 108 -12.27 17.47 -29.45
CA GLY A 108 -10.81 17.63 -29.36
C GLY A 108 -10.15 16.24 -29.42
N GLY A 109 -8.96 16.10 -30.01
CA GLY A 109 -8.45 14.82 -30.54
C GLY A 109 -8.21 13.73 -29.49
N GLY A 110 -8.87 12.57 -29.64
CA GLY A 110 -8.73 11.42 -28.76
C GLY A 110 -7.27 11.00 -28.52
N ARG A 111 -6.86 11.00 -27.24
CA ARG A 111 -5.51 10.63 -26.80
C ARG A 111 -5.16 9.20 -27.25
N ARG A 112 -4.17 9.06 -28.14
CA ARG A 112 -3.68 7.74 -28.57
C ARG A 112 -3.08 7.00 -27.37
N THR A 113 -3.69 5.88 -27.00
CA THR A 113 -3.17 4.96 -25.99
C THR A 113 -2.44 3.82 -26.69
N TYR A 114 -1.41 3.27 -26.05
CA TYR A 114 -0.61 2.18 -26.62
C TYR A 114 -0.63 0.98 -25.69
N ARG A 115 -0.64 -0.21 -26.26
CA ARG A 115 -0.58 -1.47 -25.53
C ARG A 115 0.71 -2.19 -25.87
N LEU A 116 1.42 -2.65 -24.85
CA LEU A 116 2.62 -3.48 -25.01
C LEU A 116 2.19 -4.93 -25.17
N VAL A 117 2.47 -5.53 -26.34
CA VAL A 117 2.01 -6.89 -26.67
C VAL A 117 3.13 -7.94 -26.72
N SER A 118 4.37 -7.51 -26.99
CA SER A 118 5.55 -8.38 -26.96
C SER A 118 6.77 -7.59 -26.54
N VAL A 119 7.66 -8.24 -25.79
CA VAL A 119 8.91 -7.64 -25.32
C VAL A 119 9.93 -8.71 -24.93
N GLU A 120 11.19 -8.44 -25.19
CA GLU A 120 12.32 -9.15 -24.60
C GLU A 120 12.92 -8.30 -23.47
N VAL A 121 12.98 -8.86 -22.26
CA VAL A 121 13.62 -8.21 -21.12
C VAL A 121 15.07 -8.69 -21.07
N ALA A 122 16.03 -7.77 -21.06
CA ALA A 122 17.44 -8.13 -20.96
C ALA A 122 17.71 -8.90 -19.64
N GLY A 123 18.48 -9.99 -19.72
CA GLY A 123 18.81 -10.82 -18.56
C GLY A 123 19.64 -10.06 -17.51
N ASP A 124 19.36 -10.33 -16.23
CA ASP A 124 19.97 -9.72 -15.05
C ASP A 124 21.47 -10.07 -14.99
N GLY A 125 22.31 -9.28 -15.64
CA GLY A 125 23.76 -9.43 -15.59
C GLY A 125 24.32 -8.96 -14.25
N GLY A 126 23.96 -9.61 -13.13
CA GLY A 126 24.64 -9.58 -11.82
C GLY A 126 24.97 -8.24 -11.14
N GLY A 127 24.76 -7.10 -11.78
CA GLY A 127 24.98 -5.76 -11.24
C GLY A 127 23.71 -5.20 -10.64
N GLU A 128 23.85 -4.36 -9.62
CA GLU A 128 22.77 -3.56 -9.07
C GLU A 128 21.93 -2.97 -10.22
N GLY A 129 20.60 -3.14 -10.16
CA GLY A 129 19.67 -2.79 -11.24
C GLY A 129 19.57 -1.28 -11.49
N GLY A 130 20.67 -0.67 -11.90
CA GLY A 130 20.79 0.71 -12.30
C GLY A 130 20.38 0.88 -13.75
N MET A 131 19.87 2.06 -14.07
CA MET A 131 19.72 2.55 -15.43
C MET A 131 21.09 2.83 -16.07
N GLU A 132 22.04 1.89 -15.98
CA GLU A 132 23.43 2.03 -16.47
C GLU A 132 23.53 2.19 -18.00
N GLY A 133 22.40 2.13 -18.71
CA GLY A 133 22.29 2.43 -20.13
C GLY A 133 21.57 3.74 -20.49
N LEU A 134 21.00 4.46 -19.52
CA LEU A 134 20.57 5.84 -19.75
C LEU A 134 21.81 6.73 -19.71
N THR A 135 21.86 7.75 -20.56
CA THR A 135 22.95 8.73 -20.57
C THR A 135 23.11 9.32 -19.15
N PRO A 136 24.33 9.33 -18.58
CA PRO A 136 24.57 9.92 -17.27
C PRO A 136 24.05 11.35 -17.21
N GLY A 137 23.18 11.66 -16.23
CA GLY A 137 22.57 12.97 -16.06
C GLY A 137 21.13 13.12 -16.54
N VAL A 138 20.54 12.08 -17.18
CA VAL A 138 19.10 12.09 -17.49
C VAL A 138 18.30 11.88 -16.20
N GLU A 139 17.42 12.84 -15.89
CA GLU A 139 16.43 12.72 -14.81
C GLU A 139 15.09 12.24 -15.38
N PRO A 140 14.70 10.96 -15.20
CA PRO A 140 13.52 10.39 -15.86
C PRO A 140 12.20 11.08 -15.54
N GLU A 141 12.10 11.71 -14.38
CA GLU A 141 10.92 12.46 -13.95
C GLU A 141 10.71 13.76 -14.72
N ARG A 142 11.80 14.35 -15.22
CA ARG A 142 11.81 15.59 -16.01
C ARG A 142 11.61 15.36 -17.50
N LEU A 143 11.64 14.12 -17.96
CA LEU A 143 11.43 13.81 -19.37
C LEU A 143 10.02 14.24 -19.82
N PRO A 144 9.89 14.87 -21.00
CA PRO A 144 8.60 15.23 -21.55
C PRO A 144 7.78 13.97 -21.82
N TRP A 145 6.46 14.09 -21.71
CA TRP A 145 5.56 13.03 -22.16
C TRP A 145 5.57 12.96 -23.68
N TYR A 146 5.55 11.75 -24.22
CA TYR A 146 5.39 11.52 -25.64
C TYR A 146 4.14 12.27 -26.17
N GLY A 147 4.33 13.07 -27.22
CA GLY A 147 3.29 13.92 -27.79
C GLY A 147 3.20 15.32 -27.18
N ALA A 148 4.02 15.66 -26.18
CA ALA A 148 4.10 17.03 -25.67
C ALA A 148 4.85 17.96 -26.60
N GLN A 149 4.20 19.06 -27.01
CA GLN A 149 4.87 20.16 -27.71
C GLN A 149 5.80 20.89 -26.72
N PRO A 150 7.04 21.22 -27.10
CA PRO A 150 7.92 22.04 -26.28
C PRO A 150 7.35 23.47 -26.14
N ASP A 151 7.46 24.07 -24.96
CA ASP A 151 7.09 25.47 -24.73
C ASP A 151 7.93 26.39 -25.65
N PRO A 152 7.32 27.23 -26.50
CA PRO A 152 8.05 28.13 -27.39
C PRO A 152 8.77 29.28 -26.65
N GLU A 153 8.53 29.46 -25.35
CA GLU A 153 9.15 30.54 -24.54
C GLU A 153 10.54 30.19 -23.98
N ARG A 154 11.10 29.03 -24.32
CA ARG A 154 12.43 28.60 -23.86
C ARG A 154 13.48 28.58 -24.97
N ASP A 155 13.51 29.62 -25.80
CA ASP A 155 14.66 29.91 -26.66
C ASP A 155 15.53 31.01 -26.01
N PRO A 156 16.81 30.79 -25.66
CA PRO A 156 17.64 31.78 -24.97
C PRO A 156 18.12 32.95 -25.86
N GLY A 157 17.50 33.17 -27.03
CA GLY A 157 18.08 33.99 -28.11
C GLY A 157 17.17 35.00 -28.80
N SER A 158 15.91 35.16 -28.41
CA SER A 158 15.02 36.14 -29.05
C SER A 158 14.96 37.47 -28.28
N HIS A 159 15.47 38.54 -28.91
CA HIS A 159 15.29 39.93 -28.47
C HIS A 159 13.80 40.30 -28.37
N PRO A 160 13.42 41.24 -27.48
CA PRO A 160 12.02 41.63 -27.31
C PRO A 160 11.55 42.40 -28.56
N ALA A 161 10.59 41.83 -29.29
CA ALA A 161 9.82 42.54 -30.30
C ALA A 161 8.59 43.21 -29.67
N ASP A 162 8.35 44.44 -30.09
CA ASP A 162 7.27 45.41 -29.80
C ASP A 162 5.97 44.92 -29.10
N PRO A 163 5.44 45.64 -28.09
CA PRO A 163 4.25 45.23 -27.31
C PRO A 163 2.91 45.62 -27.96
N ALA A 164 2.84 45.73 -29.28
CA ALA A 164 1.62 46.17 -29.96
C ALA A 164 1.28 45.24 -31.13
N LEU A 165 0.76 44.05 -30.81
CA LEU A 165 -0.13 43.23 -31.66
C LEU A 165 -0.56 42.02 -30.83
N THR A 166 -1.77 42.07 -30.27
CA THR A 166 -2.42 40.92 -29.60
C THR A 166 -2.81 39.87 -30.64
N PRO A 167 -2.26 38.63 -30.60
CA PRO A 167 -2.89 37.50 -31.26
C PRO A 167 -3.99 36.97 -30.34
N GLY A 168 -5.20 36.78 -30.87
CA GLY A 168 -6.34 36.21 -30.14
C GLY A 168 -6.06 34.79 -29.59
N PRO A 169 -6.94 34.28 -28.71
CA PRO A 169 -6.70 33.01 -28.02
C PRO A 169 -6.87 31.85 -29.00
N VAL A 170 -5.76 31.43 -29.60
CA VAL A 170 -5.69 30.11 -30.24
C VAL A 170 -5.54 29.11 -29.10
N HIS A 171 -6.64 28.42 -28.76
CA HIS A 171 -6.61 27.26 -27.87
C HIS A 171 -5.78 26.14 -28.54
N LEU A 172 -4.46 26.23 -28.42
CA LEU A 172 -3.56 25.14 -28.74
C LEU A 172 -3.61 24.18 -27.54
N GLU A 173 -4.21 23.00 -27.74
CA GLU A 173 -4.27 21.93 -26.75
C GLU A 173 -2.86 21.66 -26.19
N ARG A 174 -2.58 22.19 -24.99
CA ARG A 174 -1.39 21.84 -24.23
C ARG A 174 -1.44 20.35 -23.95
N ALA A 175 -0.43 19.60 -24.38
CA ALA A 175 -0.33 18.19 -24.07
C ALA A 175 -0.19 18.00 -22.55
N GLN A 176 -1.31 17.69 -21.91
CA GLN A 176 -1.36 17.43 -20.48
C GLN A 176 -0.71 16.09 -20.14
N ALA A 177 -0.09 16.02 -18.96
CA ALA A 177 0.41 14.77 -18.41
C ALA A 177 -0.66 13.65 -18.48
N PRO A 178 -0.28 12.36 -18.61
CA PRO A 178 -1.22 11.26 -18.52
C PRO A 178 -2.00 11.31 -17.23
N SER A 179 -3.29 11.01 -17.35
CA SER A 179 -4.13 10.72 -16.19
C SER A 179 -3.38 9.78 -15.27
N LEU A 180 -3.37 10.06 -13.97
CA LEU A 180 -2.74 9.20 -12.97
C LEU A 180 -3.64 7.99 -12.61
N LEU A 181 -4.73 7.79 -13.37
CA LEU A 181 -5.66 6.69 -13.21
C LEU A 181 -5.32 5.51 -14.13
N PRO A 182 -5.80 4.29 -13.81
CA PRO A 182 -5.76 3.12 -14.69
C PRO A 182 -6.25 3.38 -16.12
N LEU A 183 -5.48 2.93 -17.11
CA LEU A 183 -5.77 3.20 -18.53
C LEU A 183 -6.94 2.38 -19.10
N ARG A 184 -7.20 1.18 -18.56
CA ARG A 184 -8.17 0.21 -19.13
C ARG A 184 -9.24 -0.28 -18.15
N ALA A 185 -9.33 0.32 -16.98
CA ALA A 185 -10.39 0.01 -16.03
C ALA A 185 -10.91 1.31 -15.41
N ARG A 186 -12.20 1.33 -15.09
CA ARG A 186 -12.87 2.40 -14.35
C ARG A 186 -12.53 2.31 -12.86
N ARG A 187 -11.24 2.32 -12.52
CA ARG A 187 -10.76 2.35 -11.14
C ARG A 187 -10.21 3.74 -10.86
N SER A 188 -10.40 4.26 -9.66
CA SER A 188 -9.91 5.59 -9.28
C SER A 188 -8.52 5.57 -8.63
N CYS A 189 -7.92 4.38 -8.45
CA CYS A 189 -6.61 4.23 -7.86
C CYS A 189 -5.96 2.91 -8.29
N TYR A 190 -4.62 2.89 -8.24
CA TYR A 190 -3.84 1.68 -8.40
C TYR A 190 -3.78 0.87 -7.11
N LEU A 191 -3.54 -0.43 -7.27
CA LEU A 191 -3.19 -1.37 -6.22
C LEU A 191 -1.66 -1.37 -6.02
N PRO A 192 -1.19 -1.69 -4.80
CA PRO A 192 0.20 -2.10 -4.62
C PRO A 192 0.53 -3.29 -5.53
N LEU A 193 1.77 -3.30 -6.02
CA LEU A 193 2.22 -4.31 -6.97
C LEU A 193 2.20 -5.73 -6.37
N TRP A 194 2.52 -5.83 -5.07
CA TRP A 194 2.87 -7.11 -4.43
C TRP A 194 1.84 -7.62 -3.43
N ASN A 195 0.89 -6.77 -3.01
CA ASN A 195 -0.11 -7.11 -2.00
C ASN A 195 -1.44 -6.36 -2.25
N ASN A 196 -2.48 -6.72 -1.48
CA ASN A 196 -3.81 -6.08 -1.51
C ASN A 196 -4.12 -5.30 -0.21
N GLN A 197 -3.15 -5.18 0.69
CA GLN A 197 -3.33 -4.67 2.05
C GLN A 197 -2.69 -3.30 2.25
N ASP A 198 -1.87 -2.84 1.32
CA ASP A 198 -1.36 -1.48 1.29
C ASP A 198 -2.16 -0.61 0.31
N TYR A 199 -1.86 0.69 0.34
CA TYR A 199 -2.38 1.64 -0.63
C TYR A 199 -1.22 2.21 -1.48
N SER A 200 -1.56 2.74 -2.65
CA SER A 200 -0.59 3.34 -3.57
C SER A 200 -1.20 4.48 -4.39
N GLY A 201 -0.38 5.48 -4.67
CA GLY A 201 -0.75 6.62 -5.51
C GLY A 201 -1.24 7.86 -4.74
N PRO A 202 -1.35 9.00 -5.43
CA PRO A 202 -1.64 10.31 -4.83
C PRO A 202 -3.05 10.42 -4.25
N ALA A 203 -4.02 9.63 -4.74
CA ALA A 203 -5.39 9.63 -4.23
C ALA A 203 -5.50 9.36 -2.71
N TRP A 204 -4.49 8.72 -2.11
CA TRP A 204 -4.44 8.44 -0.66
C TRP A 204 -3.79 9.57 0.16
N ARG A 205 -3.24 10.58 -0.51
CA ARG A 205 -2.54 11.75 0.08
C ARG A 205 -3.31 13.05 -0.13
N GLU A 206 -4.16 13.11 -1.16
CA GLU A 206 -5.00 14.25 -1.47
C GLU A 206 -5.99 14.51 -0.34
N THR A 207 -6.01 15.77 0.13
CA THR A 207 -7.11 16.28 0.94
C THR A 207 -8.34 16.35 0.05
N PRO A 208 -9.53 15.87 0.49
CA PRO A 208 -10.75 16.50 -0.01
C PRO A 208 -10.53 17.99 0.23
N ASN A 209 -10.52 18.79 -0.85
CA ASN A 209 -10.51 20.23 -0.66
C ASN A 209 -11.65 20.50 0.30
N ALA A 210 -11.35 21.23 1.38
CA ALA A 210 -12.36 22.04 2.03
C ALA A 210 -12.70 23.21 1.08
N GLU A 211 -12.93 22.91 -0.21
CA GLU A 211 -13.77 23.72 -1.06
C GLU A 211 -15.16 23.49 -0.49
N TYR A 212 -15.42 24.24 0.57
CA TYR A 212 -16.73 24.76 0.84
C TYR A 212 -17.31 25.14 -0.51
N SER A 213 -18.39 24.47 -0.89
CA SER A 213 -19.37 25.12 -1.73
C SER A 213 -19.71 26.44 -1.04
N GLU A 214 -19.11 27.53 -1.51
CA GLU A 214 -19.55 28.90 -1.18
C GLU A 214 -21.00 29.14 -1.65
N ASP A 215 -21.63 28.16 -2.33
CA ASP A 215 -23.03 28.12 -2.73
C ASP A 215 -23.96 27.34 -1.80
N SER A 216 -23.65 27.21 -0.50
CA SER A 216 -24.65 26.80 0.51
C SER A 216 -24.84 27.86 1.59
N ASP A 217 -24.96 29.12 1.18
CA ASP A 217 -25.58 30.19 1.96
C ASP A 217 -27.11 30.01 1.98
N GLN A 218 -27.60 28.92 2.58
CA GLN A 218 -28.94 28.78 3.17
C GLN A 218 -29.16 27.35 3.68
N ASP A 219 -28.48 27.01 4.77
CA ASP A 219 -29.05 26.10 5.73
C ASP A 219 -28.84 26.73 7.10
N VAL A 220 -29.94 27.14 7.72
CA VAL A 220 -30.04 27.48 9.14
C VAL A 220 -29.12 26.53 9.93
N GLU A 221 -28.33 27.04 10.88
CA GLU A 221 -27.63 26.24 11.88
C GLU A 221 -28.66 25.36 12.62
N ASP A 222 -29.02 24.24 12.01
CA ASP A 222 -29.77 23.18 12.60
C ASP A 222 -28.81 22.62 13.63
N VAL A 223 -28.95 23.08 14.89
CA VAL A 223 -28.19 22.63 16.06
C VAL A 223 -28.54 21.16 16.27
N ARG A 224 -28.01 20.30 15.41
CA ARG A 224 -28.27 18.86 15.42
C ARG A 224 -27.61 18.30 16.67
N ALA A 225 -28.42 17.66 17.51
CA ALA A 225 -27.99 17.05 18.75
C ALA A 225 -26.82 16.08 18.52
N THR A 226 -25.87 16.10 19.45
CA THR A 226 -24.85 15.04 19.54
C THR A 226 -25.55 13.78 20.01
N VAL A 227 -25.29 12.66 19.33
CA VAL A 227 -25.83 11.34 19.67
C VAL A 227 -24.72 10.43 20.18
N THR A 228 -25.07 9.52 21.08
CA THR A 228 -24.14 8.52 21.63
C THR A 228 -24.28 7.16 20.95
N LEU A 229 -23.26 6.33 21.04
CA LEU A 229 -23.28 4.95 20.55
C LEU A 229 -24.31 4.10 21.32
N ALA A 230 -24.49 4.35 22.62
CA ALA A 230 -25.52 3.69 23.42
C ALA A 230 -26.93 4.01 22.90
N GLU A 231 -27.25 5.30 22.71
CA GLU A 231 -28.53 5.73 22.14
C GLU A 231 -28.78 5.10 20.76
N LEU A 232 -27.77 5.11 19.88
CA LEU A 232 -27.87 4.50 18.56
C LEU A 232 -28.11 2.99 18.62
N GLN A 233 -27.51 2.30 19.59
CA GLN A 233 -27.68 0.87 19.79
C GLN A 233 -29.09 0.56 20.29
N GLU A 234 -29.59 1.30 21.28
CA GLU A 234 -30.96 1.16 21.79
C GLU A 234 -32.01 1.45 20.70
N ASP A 235 -31.82 2.51 19.93
CA ASP A 235 -32.66 2.86 18.78
C ASP A 235 -32.66 1.78 17.71
N PHE A 236 -31.51 1.17 17.43
CA PHE A 236 -31.40 0.11 16.42
C PHE A 236 -32.09 -1.17 16.87
N LEU A 237 -31.90 -1.56 18.13
CA LEU A 237 -32.50 -2.77 18.71
C LEU A 237 -34.02 -2.64 18.86
N SER A 238 -34.52 -1.48 19.32
CA SER A 238 -35.97 -1.22 19.44
C SER A 238 -36.68 -1.27 18.09
N ARG A 239 -36.01 -0.83 17.01
CA ARG A 239 -36.57 -0.84 15.65
C ARG A 239 -36.57 -2.21 14.97
N LYS A 240 -35.82 -3.21 15.45
CA LYS A 240 -35.83 -4.57 14.86
C LYS A 240 -37.25 -5.20 14.87
N GLY A 241 -38.17 -4.71 15.70
CA GLY A 241 -39.57 -5.20 15.84
C GLY A 241 -40.65 -4.71 14.84
N GLY A 242 -40.38 -3.82 13.87
CA GLY A 242 -41.44 -3.35 12.94
C GLY A 242 -40.98 -2.85 11.55
N ALA A 243 -41.50 -3.45 10.47
CA ALA A 243 -41.03 -3.31 9.08
C ALA A 243 -41.09 -1.88 8.50
N THR A 244 -39.98 -1.42 7.88
CA THR A 244 -39.92 -0.61 6.62
C THR A 244 -38.48 -0.14 6.32
N ALA A 245 -38.15 0.01 5.02
CA ALA A 245 -36.82 -0.06 4.43
C ALA A 245 -35.95 1.23 4.43
N ARG A 246 -36.23 2.24 5.28
CA ARG A 246 -35.33 3.42 5.50
C ARG A 246 -34.40 3.28 6.72
N ARG A 247 -34.45 2.10 7.36
CA ARG A 247 -34.05 1.70 8.73
C ARG A 247 -32.63 1.95 9.24
N GLY A 248 -31.74 2.61 8.50
CA GLY A 248 -30.33 2.73 8.91
C GLY A 248 -29.77 4.14 8.96
N VAL A 249 -30.41 5.15 8.39
CA VAL A 249 -29.85 6.51 8.40
C VAL A 249 -30.11 7.15 9.77
N ALA A 250 -29.06 7.38 10.54
CA ALA A 250 -29.17 8.07 11.82
C ALA A 250 -29.12 9.60 11.61
N ARG A 251 -29.84 10.32 12.47
CA ARG A 251 -29.77 11.79 12.56
C ARG A 251 -28.90 12.15 13.76
N GLY A 252 -28.15 13.24 13.64
CA GLY A 252 -27.30 13.75 14.72
C GLY A 252 -25.81 13.71 14.37
N VAL A 253 -25.01 14.12 15.36
CA VAL A 253 -23.54 14.17 15.27
C VAL A 253 -22.95 13.13 16.19
N LEU A 254 -22.06 12.29 15.66
CA LEU A 254 -21.34 11.33 16.46
C LEU A 254 -19.92 11.86 16.72
N VAL A 255 -19.51 11.88 17.99
CA VAL A 255 -18.15 12.25 18.41
C VAL A 255 -17.51 11.03 19.07
N VAL A 256 -16.48 10.49 18.41
CA VAL A 256 -15.86 9.22 18.81
C VAL A 256 -14.34 9.29 18.79
N ARG A 257 -13.67 8.57 19.70
CA ARG A 257 -12.23 8.31 19.61
C ARG A 257 -11.97 7.05 18.82
N VAL A 258 -10.99 7.09 17.92
CA VAL A 258 -10.43 5.90 17.27
C VAL A 258 -9.58 5.14 18.29
N LEU A 259 -10.05 3.97 18.73
CA LEU A 259 -9.28 3.07 19.59
C LEU A 259 -8.29 2.24 18.75
N ASN A 260 -8.80 1.62 17.68
CA ASN A 260 -8.00 0.76 16.81
C ASN A 260 -8.33 1.01 15.35
N LYS A 261 -7.35 0.77 14.49
CA LYS A 261 -7.45 0.98 13.04
C LYS A 261 -7.00 -0.28 12.33
N SER A 262 -7.88 -0.85 11.52
CA SER A 262 -7.55 -2.05 10.76
C SER A 262 -6.60 -1.73 9.62
N ARG A 263 -5.96 -2.75 9.05
CA ARG A 263 -5.44 -2.67 7.67
C ARG A 263 -6.57 -2.32 6.69
N VAL A 264 -6.23 -1.66 5.60
CA VAL A 264 -7.14 -1.44 4.46
C VAL A 264 -7.41 -2.78 3.76
N MET A 265 -8.62 -2.94 3.23
CA MET A 265 -9.07 -4.13 2.54
C MET A 265 -9.57 -3.75 1.15
N TYR A 266 -8.96 -4.32 0.11
CA TYR A 266 -9.47 -4.28 -1.25
C TYR A 266 -10.50 -5.39 -1.47
N TYR A 267 -11.73 -5.03 -1.86
CA TYR A 267 -12.81 -5.99 -2.15
C TYR A 267 -13.23 -5.97 -3.62
N GLY A 268 -12.45 -5.33 -4.50
CA GLY A 268 -12.79 -5.19 -5.91
C GLY A 268 -12.89 -6.54 -6.61
N LYS A 269 -13.97 -6.69 -7.37
CA LYS A 269 -14.25 -7.89 -8.17
C LYS A 269 -14.29 -7.51 -9.65
N SER A 270 -14.04 -8.49 -10.51
CA SER A 270 -14.09 -8.36 -11.96
C SER A 270 -15.48 -8.02 -12.49
N ASP A 271 -16.53 -8.43 -11.78
CA ASP A 271 -17.93 -8.19 -12.10
C ASP A 271 -18.48 -6.90 -11.45
N SER A 272 -17.62 -6.04 -10.90
CA SER A 272 -18.02 -4.82 -10.19
C SER A 272 -17.42 -3.57 -10.81
N ASN A 273 -18.29 -2.59 -11.10
CA ASN A 273 -17.92 -1.25 -11.59
C ASN A 273 -17.62 -0.25 -10.45
N CYS A 274 -17.36 -0.74 -9.24
CA CYS A 274 -16.98 0.13 -8.13
C CYS A 274 -15.63 0.81 -8.41
N LEU A 275 -15.61 2.15 -8.48
CA LEU A 275 -14.40 2.90 -8.84
C LEU A 275 -13.26 2.70 -7.81
N CYS A 276 -13.60 2.66 -6.53
CA CYS A 276 -12.66 2.57 -5.41
C CYS A 276 -13.12 1.47 -4.45
N PRO A 277 -12.91 0.18 -4.74
CA PRO A 277 -13.45 -0.89 -3.91
C PRO A 277 -12.54 -1.18 -2.71
N TYR A 278 -12.41 -0.19 -1.83
CA TYR A 278 -11.65 -0.25 -0.59
C TYR A 278 -12.55 -0.01 0.62
N LYS A 279 -12.26 -0.74 1.69
CA LYS A 279 -12.85 -0.47 3.00
C LYS A 279 -11.80 -0.55 4.10
N ALA A 280 -12.07 0.11 5.21
CA ALA A 280 -11.29 -0.01 6.43
C ALA A 280 -12.22 0.04 7.64
N VAL A 281 -11.82 -0.65 8.70
CA VAL A 281 -12.56 -0.78 9.95
C VAL A 281 -11.81 -0.02 11.04
N LEU A 282 -12.54 0.80 11.77
CA LEU A 282 -12.08 1.48 12.98
C LEU A 282 -12.87 0.93 14.15
N GLU A 283 -12.19 0.55 15.21
CA GLU A 283 -12.83 0.34 16.51
C GLU A 283 -12.88 1.70 17.20
N VAL A 284 -14.07 2.14 17.56
CA VAL A 284 -14.31 3.48 18.08
C VAL A 284 -15.11 3.44 19.36
N CYS A 285 -14.93 4.45 20.21
CA CYS A 285 -15.75 4.66 21.40
C CYS A 285 -16.19 6.11 21.53
N ASP A 286 -17.26 6.35 22.27
CA ASP A 286 -17.76 7.67 22.59
C ASP A 286 -17.85 7.89 24.11
N VAL A 287 -18.61 8.90 24.53
CA VAL A 287 -18.78 9.28 25.95
C VAL A 287 -19.62 8.28 26.74
N SER A 288 -20.44 7.44 26.09
CA SER A 288 -21.17 6.39 26.80
C SER A 288 -20.27 5.23 27.22
N GLY A 289 -19.01 5.21 26.74
CA GLY A 289 -18.07 4.12 26.97
C GLY A 289 -18.33 2.89 26.10
N CYS A 290 -19.37 2.94 25.24
CA CYS A 290 -19.64 1.89 24.27
C CYS A 290 -18.53 1.83 23.23
N VAL A 291 -18.19 0.62 22.80
CA VAL A 291 -17.25 0.38 21.70
C VAL A 291 -18.02 -0.21 20.53
N CYS A 292 -17.82 0.34 19.34
CA CYS A 292 -18.43 -0.19 18.12
C CYS A 292 -17.44 -0.16 16.96
N VAL A 293 -17.84 -0.82 15.87
CA VAL A 293 -17.11 -0.78 14.61
C VAL A 293 -17.64 0.36 13.75
N CYS A 294 -16.73 1.19 13.23
CA CYS A 294 -16.98 2.21 12.23
C CYS A 294 -16.26 1.85 10.94
N VAL A 295 -16.98 1.78 9.81
CA VAL A 295 -16.45 1.29 8.53
C VAL A 295 -16.46 2.42 7.50
N LEU A 296 -15.27 2.71 6.96
CA LEU A 296 -15.08 3.62 5.84
C LEU A 296 -15.27 2.85 4.54
N TRP A 297 -16.17 3.32 3.69
CA TRP A 297 -16.48 2.66 2.43
C TRP A 297 -16.03 3.48 1.22
N ASN A 298 -15.51 2.79 0.21
CA ASN A 298 -15.19 3.31 -1.11
C ASN A 298 -14.26 4.54 -1.05
N SER A 299 -14.66 5.65 -1.68
CA SER A 299 -13.89 6.90 -1.74
C SER A 299 -13.68 7.50 -0.36
N VAL A 300 -14.61 7.33 0.59
CA VAL A 300 -14.40 7.76 1.97
C VAL A 300 -13.21 7.03 2.59
N CYS A 301 -13.03 5.74 2.29
CA CYS A 301 -11.84 5.00 2.73
C CYS A 301 -10.57 5.59 2.11
N VAL A 302 -10.54 5.80 0.80
CA VAL A 302 -9.36 6.32 0.08
C VAL A 302 -8.96 7.71 0.61
N SER A 303 -9.92 8.61 0.77
CA SER A 303 -9.67 10.00 1.18
C SER A 303 -9.32 10.19 2.66
N TRP A 304 -9.82 9.31 3.55
CA TRP A 304 -9.62 9.49 4.99
C TRP A 304 -8.58 8.54 5.60
N TYR A 305 -8.41 7.34 5.08
CA TYR A 305 -7.63 6.30 5.75
C TYR A 305 -6.21 6.76 6.12
N GLY A 306 -5.49 7.43 5.21
CA GLY A 306 -4.12 7.90 5.47
C GLY A 306 -4.02 8.95 6.60
N ARG A 307 -5.11 9.68 6.88
CA ARG A 307 -5.16 10.78 7.85
C ARG A 307 -5.54 10.30 9.26
N LEU A 308 -6.28 9.20 9.34
CA LEU A 308 -6.80 8.66 10.59
C LEU A 308 -5.74 7.85 11.34
N ARG A 309 -5.68 8.03 12.66
CA ARG A 309 -4.75 7.34 13.56
C ARG A 309 -5.46 6.98 14.86
N PRO A 310 -5.12 5.83 15.49
CA PRO A 310 -5.53 5.55 16.87
C PRO A 310 -5.22 6.74 17.79
N GLY A 311 -6.15 7.06 18.68
CA GLY A 311 -6.09 8.18 19.62
C GLY A 311 -6.80 9.45 19.15
N GLN A 312 -6.98 9.65 17.85
CA GLN A 312 -7.68 10.83 17.32
C GLN A 312 -9.18 10.79 17.64
N VAL A 313 -9.76 11.97 17.84
CA VAL A 313 -11.21 12.16 17.99
C VAL A 313 -11.79 12.60 16.66
N LEU A 314 -12.87 11.94 16.24
CA LEU A 314 -13.60 12.20 15.01
C LEU A 314 -14.98 12.73 15.34
N LYS A 315 -15.38 13.78 14.64
CA LYS A 315 -16.76 14.25 14.59
C LYS A 315 -17.32 13.88 13.22
N THR A 316 -18.41 13.11 13.19
CA THR A 316 -19.01 12.64 11.94
C THR A 316 -20.52 12.82 11.88
N ARG A 317 -21.03 13.10 10.67
CA ARG A 317 -22.45 13.21 10.31
C ARG A 317 -22.69 12.41 9.04
N GLY A 318 -23.96 12.15 8.72
CA GLY A 318 -24.34 11.44 7.50
C GLY A 318 -23.83 10.01 7.49
N PHE A 319 -24.17 9.25 8.53
CA PHE A 319 -23.77 7.84 8.68
C PHE A 319 -24.97 6.91 8.69
N ARG A 320 -24.71 5.62 8.40
CA ARG A 320 -25.71 4.55 8.57
C ARG A 320 -25.37 3.67 9.76
N VAL A 321 -26.37 3.34 10.56
CA VAL A 321 -26.32 2.27 11.56
C VAL A 321 -26.77 0.97 10.90
N LYS A 322 -25.95 -0.08 11.03
CA LYS A 322 -26.21 -1.42 10.50
C LYS A 322 -25.97 -2.44 11.61
N GLU A 323 -26.41 -3.67 11.36
CA GLU A 323 -25.98 -4.81 12.16
C GLU A 323 -24.50 -5.10 11.88
N SER A 324 -23.73 -5.39 12.93
CA SER A 324 -22.34 -5.81 12.77
C SER A 324 -22.26 -7.10 11.96
N TYR A 325 -21.36 -7.14 10.99
CA TYR A 325 -21.11 -8.34 10.18
C TYR A 325 -20.32 -9.42 10.94
N ASP A 326 -19.74 -9.10 12.10
CA ASP A 326 -19.06 -10.12 12.91
C ASP A 326 -20.09 -10.99 13.62
N THR A 327 -20.24 -12.23 13.14
CA THR A 327 -21.26 -13.19 13.56
C THR A 327 -21.06 -13.71 14.99
N ARG A 328 -19.98 -13.31 15.67
CA ARG A 328 -19.73 -13.73 17.05
C ARG A 328 -20.51 -12.92 18.06
N ASP A 329 -21.05 -11.76 17.67
CA ASP A 329 -21.76 -10.87 18.58
C ASP A 329 -22.93 -10.14 17.89
N HIS A 330 -24.04 -10.86 17.70
CA HIS A 330 -25.28 -10.41 17.04
C HIS A 330 -26.00 -9.23 17.74
N GLN A 331 -25.40 -8.63 18.75
CA GLN A 331 -25.97 -7.54 19.54
C GLN A 331 -25.31 -6.17 19.30
N HIS A 332 -24.22 -6.11 18.53
CA HIS A 332 -23.50 -4.87 18.29
C HIS A 332 -23.86 -4.21 16.94
N ILE A 333 -23.93 -2.87 16.95
CA ILE A 333 -24.13 -2.05 15.76
C ILE A 333 -22.80 -1.76 15.04
N GLU A 334 -22.90 -1.52 13.73
CA GLU A 334 -21.84 -0.98 12.88
C GLU A 334 -22.25 0.42 12.38
N ILE A 335 -21.32 1.37 12.47
CA ILE A 335 -21.44 2.70 11.85
C ILE A 335 -20.80 2.65 10.46
N SER A 336 -21.58 2.85 9.41
CA SER A 336 -21.14 2.78 8.01
C SER A 336 -21.07 4.20 7.41
N LEU A 337 -19.86 4.62 7.07
CA LEU A 337 -19.53 5.92 6.46
C LEU A 337 -19.38 5.73 4.94
N ASN A 338 -20.25 6.40 4.18
CA ASN A 338 -20.36 6.25 2.73
C ASN A 338 -20.22 7.62 2.06
N SER A 339 -19.88 7.65 0.77
CA SER A 339 -19.78 8.92 0.02
C SER A 339 -21.12 9.46 -0.44
N ARG A 340 -22.16 8.63 -0.43
CA ARG A 340 -23.53 8.98 -0.84
C ARG A 340 -24.52 8.14 -0.06
N ASN A 341 -25.73 8.68 0.07
CA ASN A 341 -26.89 8.02 0.66
C ASN A 341 -26.62 7.42 2.05
N PRO A 342 -26.44 8.22 3.11
CA PRO A 342 -26.05 9.63 3.10
C PRO A 342 -24.54 9.79 2.82
N SER A 343 -24.15 10.99 2.38
CA SER A 343 -22.72 11.36 2.31
C SER A 343 -22.20 11.60 3.73
N ALA A 344 -21.11 10.94 4.08
CA ALA A 344 -20.48 11.08 5.38
C ALA A 344 -19.60 12.33 5.41
N GLU A 345 -19.88 13.19 6.38
CA GLU A 345 -18.99 14.30 6.75
C GLU A 345 -18.13 13.81 7.91
N ILE A 346 -16.81 13.99 7.80
CA ILE A 346 -15.85 13.57 8.81
C ILE A 346 -14.93 14.76 9.08
N SER A 347 -14.61 15.00 10.35
CA SER A 347 -13.60 15.97 10.76
C SER A 347 -12.81 15.42 11.94
N ILE A 348 -11.51 15.70 11.98
CA ILE A 348 -10.65 15.37 13.13
C ILE A 348 -10.70 16.55 14.08
N VAL A 349 -11.13 16.32 15.31
CA VAL A 349 -11.34 17.36 16.31
C VAL A 349 -10.26 17.23 17.39
N PRO A 350 -9.56 18.32 17.76
CA PRO A 350 -8.62 18.29 18.88
C PRO A 350 -9.35 18.02 20.19
N GLU A 351 -8.83 17.14 21.03
CA GLU A 351 -9.48 16.75 22.28
C GLU A 351 -9.75 17.94 23.23
N PHE A 352 -8.88 18.96 23.24
CA PHE A 352 -9.06 20.17 24.06
C PHE A 352 -10.26 21.03 23.64
N SER A 353 -10.80 20.81 22.43
CA SER A 353 -11.98 21.55 21.93
C SER A 353 -13.30 20.92 22.37
N LEU A 354 -13.24 19.76 23.03
CA LEU A 354 -14.38 19.11 23.64
C LEU A 354 -14.61 19.67 25.06
N SER A 355 -15.86 19.64 25.52
CA SER A 355 -16.18 19.99 26.91
C SER A 355 -15.35 19.14 27.88
N ALA A 356 -14.88 19.73 28.98
CA ALA A 356 -14.07 19.05 30.00
C ALA A 356 -14.77 17.82 30.63
N GLU A 357 -16.09 17.74 30.50
CA GLU A 357 -16.92 16.61 30.96
C GLU A 357 -16.81 15.37 30.05
N VAL A 358 -16.38 15.55 28.79
CA VAL A 358 -16.25 14.47 27.79
C VAL A 358 -14.96 13.68 28.06
N ARG A 359 -15.10 12.53 28.71
CA ARG A 359 -13.98 11.61 28.98
C ARG A 359 -14.03 10.39 28.08
N LEU A 360 -13.37 10.47 26.92
CA LEU A 360 -13.27 9.34 25.98
C LEU A 360 -12.17 8.37 26.39
N LEU A 361 -12.43 7.06 26.30
CA LEU A 361 -11.41 6.03 26.51
C LEU A 361 -10.21 6.27 25.59
N CYS A 362 -9.00 6.02 26.10
CA CYS A 362 -7.77 6.13 25.33
C CYS A 362 -7.33 4.76 24.80
N PRO A 363 -6.60 4.71 23.66
CA PRO A 363 -5.95 3.47 23.24
C PRO A 363 -5.04 2.94 24.35
N SER A 364 -5.23 1.67 24.70
CA SER A 364 -4.41 0.98 25.70
C SER A 364 -3.21 0.32 25.03
N TYR A 365 -2.13 0.17 25.80
CA TYR A 365 -0.93 -0.53 25.38
C TYR A 365 -0.50 -1.55 26.44
N SER A 366 -0.21 -2.77 25.98
CA SER A 366 0.18 -3.93 26.77
C SER A 366 1.57 -4.42 26.34
N PHE A 367 2.60 -3.66 26.71
CA PHE A 367 3.98 -3.97 26.34
C PHE A 367 4.49 -5.24 27.02
N CYS A 368 5.05 -6.15 26.22
CA CYS A 368 5.77 -7.33 26.65
C CYS A 368 7.24 -7.23 26.20
N ASN A 369 8.17 -7.47 27.12
CA ASN A 369 9.60 -7.48 26.84
C ASN A 369 10.07 -8.90 26.45
N GLY A 370 11.31 -9.01 25.99
CA GLY A 370 11.94 -10.27 25.57
C GLY A 370 11.84 -11.37 26.63
N THR A 371 12.08 -11.08 27.91
CA THR A 371 11.91 -12.06 28.99
C THR A 371 10.45 -12.52 29.14
N GLY A 372 9.50 -11.58 29.14
CA GLY A 372 8.08 -11.87 29.29
C GLY A 372 7.52 -12.66 28.12
N LEU A 373 8.09 -12.46 26.92
CA LEU A 373 7.73 -13.24 25.74
C LEU A 373 8.11 -14.71 25.86
N LEU A 374 9.14 -15.07 26.63
CA LEU A 374 9.56 -16.47 26.84
C LEU A 374 8.48 -17.32 27.52
N SER A 375 7.67 -16.72 28.39
CA SER A 375 6.54 -17.35 29.08
C SER A 375 5.17 -16.97 28.49
N CYS A 376 5.15 -16.16 27.42
CA CYS A 376 3.90 -15.67 26.83
C CYS A 376 3.11 -16.82 26.16
N PRO A 377 1.84 -17.05 26.52
CA PRO A 377 1.01 -18.09 25.93
C PRO A 377 0.75 -17.88 24.43
N HIS A 378 0.53 -18.98 23.70
CA HIS A 378 0.05 -18.91 22.32
C HIS A 378 -1.29 -18.15 22.24
N GLY A 379 -1.46 -17.35 21.19
CA GLY A 379 -2.67 -16.59 20.93
C GLY A 379 -2.76 -15.26 21.69
N ASN A 380 -1.91 -15.05 22.71
CA ASN A 380 -1.89 -13.81 23.48
C ASN A 380 -1.52 -12.61 22.59
N ILE A 381 -2.16 -11.47 22.83
CA ILE A 381 -1.92 -10.22 22.10
C ILE A 381 -1.11 -9.28 22.97
N CYS A 382 -0.01 -8.74 22.44
CA CYS A 382 0.87 -7.82 23.16
C CYS A 382 1.47 -6.77 22.24
N ASP A 383 2.03 -5.73 22.84
CA ASP A 383 2.85 -4.73 22.16
C ASP A 383 4.33 -5.00 22.44
N VAL A 384 5.20 -4.68 21.51
CA VAL A 384 6.65 -4.80 21.69
C VAL A 384 7.35 -3.54 21.22
N ILE A 385 8.47 -3.23 21.86
CA ILE A 385 9.42 -2.22 21.43
C ILE A 385 10.79 -2.87 21.34
N GLY A 386 11.55 -2.55 20.30
CA GLY A 386 12.89 -3.12 20.15
C GLY A 386 13.75 -2.38 19.14
N LEU A 387 15.05 -2.56 19.26
CA LEU A 387 16.06 -2.16 18.29
C LEU A 387 16.13 -3.23 17.20
N VAL A 388 15.91 -2.85 15.95
CA VAL A 388 16.00 -3.79 14.82
C VAL A 388 17.46 -4.20 14.62
N VAL A 389 17.72 -5.51 14.65
CA VAL A 389 19.06 -6.07 14.34
C VAL A 389 19.05 -6.91 13.06
N PHE A 390 17.87 -7.34 12.62
CA PHE A 390 17.68 -7.99 11.33
C PHE A 390 16.38 -7.53 10.69
N SER A 391 16.45 -7.21 9.39
CA SER A 391 15.30 -6.89 8.56
C SER A 391 15.36 -7.72 7.28
N GLY A 392 14.59 -8.81 7.22
CA GLY A 392 14.57 -9.75 6.09
C GLY A 392 13.97 -9.17 4.83
N ARG A 393 14.15 -9.83 3.68
CA ARG A 393 13.51 -9.39 2.42
C ARG A 393 11.99 -9.51 2.51
N PRO A 394 11.22 -8.65 1.82
CA PRO A 394 9.81 -8.92 1.58
C PRO A 394 9.63 -10.24 0.82
N GLU A 395 8.74 -11.07 1.33
CA GLU A 395 8.37 -12.38 0.81
C GLU A 395 6.86 -12.44 0.62
N ARG A 396 6.39 -13.29 -0.30
CA ARG A 396 4.96 -13.49 -0.55
C ARG A 396 4.55 -14.92 -0.27
N ILE A 397 3.39 -15.08 0.35
CA ILE A 397 2.74 -16.37 0.54
C ILE A 397 1.28 -16.27 0.11
N ARG A 398 0.71 -17.38 -0.37
CA ARG A 398 -0.74 -17.45 -0.62
C ARG A 398 -1.48 -17.50 0.71
N SER A 399 -2.59 -16.77 0.79
CA SER A 399 -3.49 -16.87 1.94
C SER A 399 -3.98 -18.31 2.11
N LYS A 400 -4.08 -18.75 3.36
CA LYS A 400 -4.62 -20.08 3.71
C LYS A 400 -6.14 -20.08 3.78
N ASP A 401 -6.78 -18.91 3.67
CA ASP A 401 -8.24 -18.78 3.74
C ASP A 401 -8.87 -19.29 2.45
N GLY A 402 -9.28 -20.57 2.45
CA GLY A 402 -10.29 -21.24 1.61
C GLY A 402 -10.18 -21.22 0.08
N GLN A 403 -9.56 -20.22 -0.53
CA GLN A 403 -9.48 -20.02 -1.98
C GLN A 403 -8.05 -19.79 -2.48
N GLY A 404 -7.07 -19.50 -1.63
CA GLY A 404 -5.65 -19.40 -2.02
C GLY A 404 -5.33 -18.32 -3.09
N LYS A 405 -6.28 -17.42 -3.38
CA LYS A 405 -6.20 -16.41 -4.43
C LYS A 405 -5.42 -15.18 -4.00
N GLU A 406 -5.46 -14.81 -2.72
CA GLU A 406 -4.78 -13.63 -2.20
C GLU A 406 -3.30 -13.91 -1.92
N LEU A 407 -2.43 -13.00 -2.34
CA LEU A 407 -1.01 -12.98 -1.97
C LEU A 407 -0.82 -12.03 -0.79
N LEU A 408 -0.24 -12.56 0.28
CA LEU A 408 0.13 -11.82 1.48
C LEU A 408 1.64 -11.56 1.45
N GLU A 409 2.02 -10.30 1.59
CA GLU A 409 3.41 -9.89 1.71
C GLU A 409 3.79 -9.82 3.19
N TYR A 410 4.97 -10.35 3.52
CA TYR A 410 5.54 -10.30 4.85
C TYR A 410 7.06 -10.16 4.81
N ARG A 411 7.66 -9.81 5.95
CA ARG A 411 9.09 -9.93 6.17
C ARG A 411 9.38 -10.36 7.60
N TRP A 412 10.53 -10.98 7.80
CA TRP A 412 11.01 -11.33 9.14
C TRP A 412 11.81 -10.20 9.76
N LEU A 413 11.52 -9.89 11.02
CA LEU A 413 12.32 -8.97 11.84
C LEU A 413 12.89 -9.71 13.05
N ARG A 414 14.09 -9.29 13.47
CA ARG A 414 14.63 -9.60 14.79
C ARG A 414 14.85 -8.30 15.53
N LEU A 415 14.27 -8.19 16.72
CA LEU A 415 14.46 -7.06 17.60
C LEU A 415 15.21 -7.47 18.87
N GLU A 416 15.98 -6.54 19.42
CA GLU A 416 16.59 -6.63 20.74
C GLU A 416 16.02 -5.55 21.65
N ASP A 417 15.78 -5.87 22.92
CA ASP A 417 15.29 -4.92 23.93
C ASP A 417 16.12 -4.90 25.22
N GLY A 418 17.18 -5.71 25.28
CA GLY A 418 18.09 -5.80 26.40
C GLY A 418 17.64 -6.67 27.57
N THR A 419 16.50 -7.33 27.46
CA THR A 419 15.93 -8.12 28.57
C THR A 419 16.13 -9.63 28.43
N SER A 420 16.52 -10.09 27.24
CA SER A 420 16.73 -11.50 26.91
C SER A 420 17.85 -11.64 25.89
N ASP A 421 18.59 -12.75 25.96
CA ASP A 421 19.57 -13.13 24.94
C ASP A 421 18.91 -13.64 23.65
N GLN A 422 17.63 -14.04 23.73
CA GLN A 422 16.85 -14.44 22.57
C GLN A 422 16.21 -13.22 21.90
N PRO A 423 16.38 -13.04 20.58
CA PRO A 423 15.76 -11.92 19.88
C PRO A 423 14.24 -12.07 19.82
N ILE A 424 13.55 -10.95 19.83
CA ILE A 424 12.12 -10.89 19.56
C ILE A 424 11.92 -11.15 18.06
N MET A 425 11.40 -12.33 17.73
CA MET A 425 11.11 -12.74 16.36
C MET A 425 9.74 -12.22 15.92
N ILE A 426 9.67 -11.50 14.80
CA ILE A 426 8.40 -10.99 14.26
C ILE A 426 8.27 -11.40 12.79
N LYS A 427 7.18 -12.09 12.46
CA LYS A 427 6.72 -12.27 11.07
C LYS A 427 5.74 -11.14 10.75
N LEU A 428 6.28 -10.04 10.23
CA LEU A 428 5.52 -8.82 10.00
C LEU A 428 4.89 -8.85 8.60
N PHE A 429 3.56 -8.94 8.53
CA PHE A 429 2.80 -8.74 7.29
C PHE A 429 2.56 -7.24 7.03
N SER A 430 2.17 -6.87 5.81
CA SER A 430 1.72 -5.50 5.48
C SER A 430 0.69 -4.99 6.50
N THR A 431 0.84 -3.74 6.91
CA THR A 431 -0.06 -3.07 7.89
C THR A 431 -0.77 -1.84 7.31
N SER A 432 -0.77 -1.66 5.99
CA SER A 432 -1.26 -0.44 5.35
C SER A 432 -0.47 0.80 5.78
N GLN A 433 0.83 0.61 5.98
CA GLN A 433 1.78 1.67 6.35
C GLN A 433 3.05 1.55 5.49
N PRO A 434 2.94 1.54 4.14
CA PRO A 434 4.05 1.23 3.25
C PRO A 434 5.26 2.15 3.48
N GLU A 435 5.02 3.43 3.75
CA GLU A 435 6.10 4.37 4.06
C GLU A 435 6.87 4.03 5.35
N THR A 436 6.19 3.45 6.33
CA THR A 436 6.83 3.02 7.60
C THR A 436 7.60 1.71 7.39
N HIS A 437 7.02 0.74 6.66
CA HIS A 437 7.66 -0.54 6.36
C HIS A 437 8.98 -0.38 5.61
N ASN A 438 9.04 0.57 4.67
CA ASN A 438 10.25 0.88 3.91
C ASN A 438 11.39 1.47 4.76
N LYS A 439 11.07 2.03 5.94
CA LYS A 439 12.04 2.59 6.89
C LYS A 439 12.52 1.60 7.96
N ILE A 440 12.03 0.36 7.94
CA ILE A 440 12.47 -0.67 8.89
C ILE A 440 13.82 -1.23 8.44
N LEU A 441 14.87 -0.61 8.96
CA LEU A 441 16.26 -0.97 8.76
C LEU A 441 16.88 -1.35 10.11
N PRO A 442 18.01 -2.08 10.13
CA PRO A 442 18.78 -2.25 11.35
C PRO A 442 19.13 -0.91 11.99
N LEU A 443 19.23 -0.92 13.32
CA LEU A 443 19.34 0.25 14.21
C LEU A 443 18.10 1.12 14.34
N SER A 444 17.06 0.92 13.53
CA SER A 444 15.80 1.60 13.77
C SER A 444 15.16 1.08 15.06
N VAL A 445 14.57 1.97 15.86
CA VAL A 445 13.69 1.56 16.95
C VAL A 445 12.30 1.38 16.37
N VAL A 446 11.71 0.22 16.62
CA VAL A 446 10.37 -0.12 16.16
C VAL A 446 9.48 -0.45 17.35
N VAL A 447 8.28 0.12 17.35
CA VAL A 447 7.16 -0.28 18.20
C VAL A 447 6.15 -0.97 17.30
N CYS A 448 5.80 -2.21 17.64
CA CYS A 448 4.73 -2.95 17.00
C CYS A 448 3.62 -3.17 18.02
N THR A 449 2.41 -2.73 17.72
CA THR A 449 1.28 -2.89 18.62
C THR A 449 0.41 -4.08 18.22
N ARG A 450 -0.26 -4.67 19.21
CA ARG A 450 -1.26 -5.72 19.09
C ARG A 450 -0.78 -6.87 18.20
N LEU A 451 0.42 -7.36 18.43
CA LEU A 451 0.92 -8.57 17.80
C LEU A 451 0.42 -9.79 18.56
N GLN A 452 0.11 -10.85 17.83
CA GLN A 452 -0.28 -12.14 18.39
C GLN A 452 0.91 -13.08 18.52
N MET A 453 1.03 -13.74 19.67
CA MET A 453 2.04 -14.74 19.94
C MET A 453 1.73 -16.08 19.23
N VAL A 454 2.60 -16.49 18.31
CA VAL A 454 2.61 -17.85 17.77
C VAL A 454 3.68 -18.65 18.50
N ARG A 455 3.25 -19.71 19.17
CA ARG A 455 4.14 -20.59 19.91
C ARG A 455 3.77 -22.04 19.59
N ASP A 456 4.79 -22.79 19.20
CA ASP A 456 4.76 -24.23 19.01
C ASP A 456 6.05 -24.83 19.63
N SER A 457 6.11 -26.14 19.76
CA SER A 457 7.24 -26.93 20.27
C SER A 457 8.62 -26.52 19.74
N SER A 458 8.70 -25.98 18.52
CA SER A 458 9.95 -25.60 17.85
C SER A 458 10.06 -24.13 17.43
N CYS A 459 9.01 -23.32 17.67
CA CYS A 459 8.98 -21.95 17.18
C CYS A 459 8.24 -21.00 18.12
N CYS A 460 8.75 -19.78 18.23
CA CYS A 460 8.15 -18.71 19.01
C CYS A 460 8.36 -17.39 18.26
N TYR A 461 7.29 -16.81 17.72
CA TYR A 461 7.35 -15.56 16.99
C TYR A 461 6.03 -14.80 17.07
N LEU A 462 6.10 -13.49 16.90
CA LEU A 462 4.95 -12.61 16.87
C LEU A 462 4.48 -12.38 15.43
N THR A 463 3.17 -12.26 15.23
CA THR A 463 2.55 -11.97 13.93
C THR A 463 1.43 -10.95 14.07
N ASN A 464 1.04 -10.32 12.97
CA ASN A 464 0.02 -9.28 12.96
C ASN A 464 -1.35 -9.80 13.43
N THR A 465 -2.10 -8.94 14.10
CA THR A 465 -3.57 -9.00 14.20
C THR A 465 -4.19 -8.06 13.15
N THR A 466 -5.52 -8.01 13.09
CA THR A 466 -6.26 -7.05 12.24
C THR A 466 -5.89 -5.59 12.52
N TYR A 467 -5.54 -5.27 13.77
CA TYR A 467 -5.33 -3.91 14.27
C TYR A 467 -3.87 -3.58 14.59
N THR A 468 -2.92 -4.42 14.14
CA THR A 468 -1.50 -4.15 14.32
C THR A 468 -1.11 -2.82 13.69
N GLN A 469 -0.41 -1.97 14.44
CA GLN A 469 0.19 -0.74 13.95
C GLN A 469 1.71 -0.77 14.19
N ILE A 470 2.45 -0.11 13.31
CA ILE A 470 3.92 -0.03 13.38
C ILE A 470 4.33 1.44 13.53
N TYR A 471 5.24 1.71 14.44
CA TYR A 471 5.89 3.00 14.59
C TYR A 471 7.40 2.79 14.55
N CYS A 472 8.09 3.58 13.73
CA CYS A 472 9.51 3.44 13.49
C CYS A 472 10.19 4.81 13.66
N THR A 473 11.46 4.81 14.08
CA THR A 473 12.34 5.99 14.01
C THR A 473 12.42 6.53 12.59
N GLY A 474 12.63 7.85 12.45
CA GLY A 474 12.60 8.52 11.14
C GLY A 474 11.19 8.77 10.57
N SER A 475 10.12 8.34 11.27
CA SER A 475 8.72 8.66 10.90
C SER A 475 8.11 9.79 11.73
N GLY A 476 8.83 10.35 12.71
CA GLY A 476 8.30 11.39 13.60
C GLY A 476 7.18 10.93 14.53
N HIS A 477 6.88 9.62 14.57
CA HIS A 477 5.76 9.09 15.34
C HIS A 477 6.05 9.06 16.84
N HIS A 478 7.24 8.62 17.27
CA HIS A 478 7.52 8.37 18.69
C HIS A 478 7.48 9.61 19.59
N SER A 479 7.68 10.82 19.06
CA SER A 479 7.68 12.07 19.83
C SER A 479 6.28 12.44 20.34
N VAL A 480 5.23 12.01 19.64
CA VAL A 480 3.83 12.37 19.95
C VAL A 480 3.02 11.22 20.56
N MET A 481 3.64 10.05 20.75
CA MET A 481 2.92 8.85 21.18
C MET A 481 2.82 8.72 22.70
N PRO A 482 1.62 8.42 23.25
CA PRO A 482 1.39 8.37 24.69
C PRO A 482 2.15 7.22 25.38
N TYR A 483 2.40 6.12 24.66
CA TYR A 483 3.13 4.97 25.22
C TYR A 483 4.55 5.31 25.71
N ARG A 484 5.14 6.43 25.26
CA ARG A 484 6.47 6.88 25.69
C ARG A 484 6.58 7.07 27.20
N LYS A 485 5.47 7.38 27.86
CA LYS A 485 5.40 7.58 29.32
C LYS A 485 5.36 6.26 30.10
N LEU A 486 5.09 5.13 29.43
CA LEU A 486 4.93 3.83 30.08
C LEU A 486 6.28 3.28 30.55
N ARG A 487 6.25 2.60 31.71
CA ARG A 487 7.45 2.04 32.34
C ARG A 487 8.25 1.09 31.41
N PRO A 488 7.65 0.12 30.69
CA PRO A 488 8.40 -0.76 29.82
C PRO A 488 9.16 -0.01 28.71
N VAL A 489 8.53 1.01 28.13
CA VAL A 489 9.15 1.86 27.10
C VAL A 489 10.30 2.67 27.70
N ARG A 490 10.10 3.29 28.87
CA ARG A 490 11.18 4.04 29.56
C ARG A 490 12.39 3.16 29.88
N GLN A 491 12.16 1.91 30.30
CA GLN A 491 13.23 0.94 30.56
C GLN A 491 13.99 0.57 29.28
N PHE A 492 13.27 0.31 28.19
CA PHE A 492 13.88 0.10 26.88
C PHE A 492 14.73 1.31 26.46
N VAL A 493 14.21 2.54 26.59
CA VAL A 493 14.97 3.75 26.21
C VAL A 493 16.22 3.93 27.08
N GLN A 494 16.16 3.57 28.36
CA GLN A 494 17.33 3.58 29.24
C GLN A 494 18.38 2.57 28.79
N TRP A 495 17.99 1.33 28.48
CA TRP A 495 18.88 0.33 27.91
C TRP A 495 19.46 0.78 26.56
N LEU A 496 18.63 1.34 25.69
CA LEU A 496 19.03 1.81 24.37
C LEU A 496 20.18 2.82 24.43
N ARG A 497 20.28 3.62 25.51
CA ARG A 497 21.39 4.58 25.71
C ARG A 497 22.72 3.91 26.04
N SER A 498 22.73 2.69 26.57
CA SER A 498 23.97 1.95 26.86
C SER A 498 24.45 1.08 25.70
N VAL A 499 23.65 0.94 24.64
CA VAL A 499 24.01 0.12 23.47
C VAL A 499 24.95 0.88 22.53
N ASP A 500 26.10 0.27 22.21
CA ASP A 500 27.02 0.76 21.19
C ASP A 500 26.52 0.46 19.77
N ASP A 501 26.26 1.51 18.98
CA ASP A 501 25.85 1.44 17.58
C ASP A 501 26.82 0.59 16.74
N ARG A 502 28.14 0.67 17.01
CA ARG A 502 29.16 -0.05 16.23
C ARG A 502 29.07 -1.56 16.43
N GLN A 503 28.84 -2.00 17.66
CA GLN A 503 28.63 -3.42 17.95
C GLN A 503 27.38 -3.95 17.26
N VAL A 504 26.27 -3.21 17.31
CA VAL A 504 25.03 -3.65 16.64
C VAL A 504 25.23 -3.74 15.14
N LEU A 505 25.86 -2.74 14.52
CA LEU A 505 26.19 -2.76 13.08
C LEU A 505 27.07 -3.94 12.69
N SER A 506 28.03 -4.33 13.53
CA SER A 506 28.92 -5.46 13.23
C SER A 506 28.21 -6.80 13.08
N ARG A 507 27.01 -6.94 13.66
CA ARG A 507 26.17 -8.15 13.60
C ARG A 507 24.83 -7.95 12.85
N ALA A 508 24.55 -6.73 12.41
CA ALA A 508 23.30 -6.40 11.73
C ALA A 508 23.26 -7.00 10.32
N VAL A 509 22.13 -7.57 9.94
CA VAL A 509 21.95 -8.16 8.62
C VAL A 509 20.66 -7.61 7.99
N VAL A 510 20.72 -7.30 6.68
CA VAL A 510 19.57 -6.87 5.89
C VAL A 510 19.36 -7.84 4.75
N GLY A 511 18.12 -8.22 4.53
CA GLY A 511 17.73 -9.09 3.44
C GLY A 511 18.13 -10.54 3.67
N GLY A 512 18.80 -11.15 2.68
CA GLY A 512 19.16 -12.57 2.70
C GLY A 512 17.97 -13.52 2.56
N TYR A 513 18.25 -14.82 2.53
CA TYR A 513 17.22 -15.86 2.63
C TYR A 513 17.09 -16.28 4.09
N PHE A 514 15.90 -16.14 4.64
CA PHE A 514 15.65 -16.40 6.06
C PHE A 514 14.46 -17.34 6.22
N ILE A 515 14.72 -18.53 6.76
CA ILE A 515 13.68 -19.50 7.07
C ILE A 515 13.50 -19.58 8.58
N TYR A 516 12.26 -19.37 9.03
CA TYR A 516 11.85 -19.62 10.41
C TYR A 516 10.43 -20.22 10.49
N PRO A 517 10.19 -21.25 11.31
CA PRO A 517 11.21 -22.03 12.03
C PRO A 517 12.21 -22.71 11.08
N PRO A 518 13.44 -23.01 11.54
CA PRO A 518 14.43 -23.70 10.71
C PRO A 518 13.82 -24.98 10.10
N PRO A 519 14.15 -25.31 8.83
CA PRO A 519 13.64 -26.53 8.23
C PRO A 519 14.12 -27.75 9.04
N PRO A 520 13.35 -28.86 9.04
CA PRO A 520 13.79 -30.08 9.69
C PRO A 520 15.18 -30.48 9.21
N VAL A 521 16.05 -30.89 10.14
CA VAL A 521 17.46 -31.23 9.87
C VAL A 521 17.64 -32.47 8.98
N SER A 522 16.56 -33.16 8.60
CA SER A 522 16.57 -34.31 7.71
C SER A 522 15.29 -34.41 6.87
N LEU A 523 15.41 -35.03 5.69
CA LEU A 523 14.28 -35.35 4.83
C LEU A 523 13.27 -36.28 5.52
N ASP A 524 13.74 -37.18 6.39
CA ASP A 524 12.87 -38.06 7.18
C ASP A 524 12.02 -37.30 8.19
N ALA A 525 12.62 -36.33 8.90
CA ALA A 525 11.89 -35.45 9.81
C ALA A 525 10.87 -34.58 9.05
N TYR A 526 11.23 -34.11 7.86
CA TYR A 526 10.32 -33.38 6.97
C TYR A 526 9.15 -34.27 6.47
N ALA A 527 9.43 -35.51 6.05
CA ALA A 527 8.43 -36.45 5.57
C ALA A 527 7.45 -36.90 6.67
N LYS A 528 7.94 -37.08 7.90
CA LYS A 528 7.10 -37.39 9.08
C LYS A 528 6.14 -36.24 9.41
N ASN A 529 6.58 -34.98 9.31
CA ASN A 529 5.71 -33.82 9.53
C ASN A 529 4.62 -33.63 8.46
N ARG A 530 4.85 -34.08 7.21
CA ARG A 530 3.81 -34.02 6.16
C ARG A 530 2.67 -35.03 6.37
N LYS A 531 2.90 -36.14 7.07
CA LYS A 531 1.85 -37.16 7.32
C LYS A 531 0.73 -36.69 8.26
N GLY A 532 0.91 -35.56 8.95
CA GLY A 532 -0.14 -34.90 9.75
C GLY A 532 -0.98 -33.86 9.00
N MET A 533 -0.63 -33.53 7.75
CA MET A 533 -1.42 -32.64 6.88
C MET A 533 -2.05 -33.46 5.76
N THR A 534 -3.31 -33.86 5.94
CA THR A 534 -4.15 -34.34 4.84
C THR A 534 -4.41 -33.19 3.86
N VAL A 535 -3.64 -33.13 2.79
CA VAL A 535 -3.96 -32.35 1.59
C VAL A 535 -4.62 -33.33 0.61
N PRO A 536 -5.80 -33.03 0.02
CA PRO A 536 -6.38 -33.89 -1.00
C PRO A 536 -5.47 -33.89 -2.23
N ALA A 537 -5.21 -35.08 -2.76
CA ALA A 537 -4.38 -35.27 -3.94
C ALA A 537 -5.06 -34.74 -5.19
N GLU A 538 -4.38 -33.88 -5.94
CA GLU A 538 -4.68 -33.67 -7.36
C GLU A 538 -3.40 -33.87 -8.20
N GLY A 539 -3.48 -34.82 -9.12
CA GLY A 539 -2.88 -34.75 -10.46
C GLY A 539 -1.36 -34.83 -10.55
N GLY A 540 -0.83 -36.05 -10.57
CA GLY A 540 0.56 -36.29 -10.93
C GLY A 540 0.88 -35.87 -12.37
N ARG A 541 1.95 -35.09 -12.53
CA ARG A 541 2.82 -35.16 -13.71
C ARG A 541 4.27 -35.23 -13.24
N SER A 542 4.89 -36.37 -13.57
CA SER A 542 6.29 -36.69 -13.33
C SER A 542 7.19 -35.67 -14.03
N LEU A 543 8.07 -35.03 -13.26
CA LEU A 543 9.29 -34.40 -13.78
C LEU A 543 10.46 -35.21 -13.24
N SER A 544 10.91 -36.19 -14.01
CA SER A 544 12.22 -36.80 -13.78
C SER A 544 13.28 -35.83 -14.29
N GLY A 545 14.04 -35.23 -13.37
CA GLY A 545 15.22 -34.44 -13.67
C GLY A 545 16.22 -34.66 -12.55
N ARG A 546 17.39 -35.22 -12.90
CA ARG A 546 18.46 -35.66 -12.00
C ARG A 546 18.86 -34.54 -11.02
N LEU A 547 18.75 -34.82 -9.73
CA LEU A 547 19.42 -34.09 -8.65
C LEU A 547 20.65 -34.90 -8.25
N SER A 548 21.78 -34.58 -8.86
CA SER A 548 23.10 -34.82 -8.29
C SER A 548 23.68 -33.44 -7.96
N ASP A 549 24.30 -33.35 -6.79
CA ASP A 549 25.01 -32.19 -6.22
C ASP A 549 24.18 -31.26 -5.32
N PHE A 550 23.79 -31.80 -4.15
CA PHE A 550 23.71 -31.00 -2.93
C PHE A 550 24.90 -31.36 -2.03
N SER A 551 26.08 -30.84 -2.38
CA SER A 551 27.17 -30.72 -1.44
C SER A 551 26.90 -29.55 -0.50
N THR A 552 27.09 -29.80 0.78
CA THR A 552 26.88 -28.87 1.88
C THR A 552 28.02 -27.84 1.89
N GLU A 553 27.90 -26.77 1.12
CA GLU A 553 28.79 -25.62 1.27
C GLU A 553 28.26 -24.70 2.38
N ARG A 554 28.84 -24.90 3.57
CA ARG A 554 29.07 -23.82 4.52
C ARG A 554 30.00 -22.84 3.83
N ASP A 555 29.47 -21.68 3.43
CA ASP A 555 30.17 -20.40 3.53
C ASP A 555 29.19 -19.27 3.18
N ALA A 556 28.75 -18.56 4.22
CA ALA A 556 28.18 -17.23 4.04
C ALA A 556 29.35 -16.29 3.72
N THR A 557 29.77 -16.25 2.45
CA THR A 557 30.76 -15.29 1.99
C THR A 557 30.27 -13.87 2.23
N SER A 558 31.11 -13.12 2.93
CA SER A 558 30.95 -11.72 3.29
C SER A 558 30.64 -10.84 2.08
N VAL A 559 29.43 -10.29 2.05
CA VAL A 559 29.13 -9.08 1.28
C VAL A 559 29.74 -7.89 2.02
N SER A 560 30.25 -6.91 1.28
CA SER A 560 31.16 -5.83 1.70
C SER A 560 30.89 -5.23 3.10
N ARG A 561 31.96 -5.12 3.90
CA ARG A 561 32.00 -4.51 5.24
C ARG A 561 32.01 -2.96 5.23
N GLN A 562 31.34 -2.34 4.26
CA GLN A 562 31.07 -0.90 4.32
C GLN A 562 29.60 -0.73 4.69
N PRO A 563 29.26 -0.11 5.84
CA PRO A 563 27.88 0.15 6.16
C PRO A 563 27.29 1.01 5.04
N SER A 564 26.21 0.52 4.44
CA SER A 564 25.54 1.26 3.37
C SER A 564 25.15 2.67 3.84
N PRO A 565 25.12 3.68 2.95
CA PRO A 565 24.77 5.05 3.33
C PRO A 565 23.47 5.18 4.13
N TRP A 566 22.50 4.28 3.89
CA TRP A 566 21.23 4.22 4.61
C TRP A 566 21.39 3.81 6.09
N LEU A 567 22.32 2.89 6.40
CA LEU A 567 22.61 2.47 7.78
C LEU A 567 23.25 3.61 8.59
N LEU A 568 24.11 4.41 7.96
CA LEU A 568 24.72 5.58 8.61
C LEU A 568 23.68 6.67 8.94
N THR A 569 22.69 6.87 8.06
CA THR A 569 21.55 7.76 8.32
C THR A 569 20.69 7.27 9.49
N ALA A 570 20.43 5.96 9.58
CA ALA A 570 19.68 5.37 10.69
C ALA A 570 20.35 5.60 12.06
N VAL A 571 21.69 5.52 12.13
CA VAL A 571 22.46 5.88 13.36
C VAL A 571 22.21 7.33 13.78
N LYS A 572 22.22 8.26 12.81
CA LYS A 572 22.02 9.69 13.08
C LYS A 572 20.60 10.00 13.54
N GLU A 573 19.59 9.38 12.91
CA GLU A 573 18.18 9.53 13.28
C GLU A 573 17.84 8.92 14.64
N ARG A 574 18.49 7.81 15.04
CA ARG A 574 18.28 7.18 16.36
C ARG A 574 18.52 8.14 17.52
N ARG A 575 19.55 9.00 17.43
CA ARG A 575 19.95 9.90 18.52
C ARG A 575 18.96 11.05 18.78
N THR A 576 18.08 11.36 17.83
CA THR A 576 17.12 12.48 17.92
C THR A 576 15.67 12.02 18.11
N SER A 577 15.36 10.74 17.87
CA SER A 577 13.98 10.27 17.68
C SER A 577 13.30 9.67 18.92
N VAL A 578 14.05 9.27 19.95
CA VAL A 578 13.56 8.41 21.06
C VAL A 578 13.70 9.04 22.42
#